data_AF-A0A349H354-F1
#
_entry.id   AF-A0A349H354-F1
#
_cell.length_a   1.000
_cell.length_b   1.000
_cell.length_c   1.000
_cell.angle_alpha   90.00
_cell.angle_beta   90.00
_cell.angle_gamma   90.00
#
_symmetry.space_group_name_H-M   'P 1'
#
loop_
_entity.id
_entity.type
_entity.pdbx_description
1 polymer ?
#
loop_
_entity_poly.entity_id
_entity_poly.type
_entity_poly.pdbx_seq_one_letter_code
_entity_poly.pdbx_strand_id
1 'polypeptide(L)'
;MKALFHTGGPSGWGEALGGHPWSLAPVGGKPLIEYWLEWAASLGISDVRLVLGDGAEEVEAYADDGSRWGLQITYGFLKPGISPESYLRRSPEQWQEGLLYIAAPVFPRRLLDRDADGKSRLPVPGPEGCWLVPACQGAAACFLSSDARTIRSFIAGTAPATSRDWAALGIDPLVLADMKAYYQLNQRLVKGEIVRYVRPGFGGGDGAYIGSNVIIPPSVELRPPLIIGNDCRLHPMAVIGPDVVIGNRVIVDRQTEIANSVILDGTYLGRNLEIRDRVVAGARLIEPETGTILDIEDPWLLAPLGVSFRLVDGVRAVLGWAAAVVLLLLQAIPFALLYLLLRGMGMGRFRLSQRLAVRAMRRRLPFWSATDESSRLHRLFTGLSLDLLPMLALTALGQLWLCGHTPLHPERDAELRSRLRCYYPAAISYQTLALDDACRSEKTANALYYERYRSPLEDCRILLNVLIRRFLMMLAGR
;
A
#
# COMPACT_ATOMS: atom_id res chain seq x y z
N MET A 1 -10.50 15.68 -20.96
CA MET A 1 -9.04 15.49 -20.74
C MET A 1 -8.79 14.23 -19.93
N LYS A 2 -7.78 13.45 -20.30
CA LYS A 2 -7.33 12.23 -19.60
C LYS A 2 -5.86 12.35 -19.21
N ALA A 3 -5.42 11.57 -18.23
CA ALA A 3 -4.00 11.47 -17.88
C ALA A 3 -3.45 10.07 -18.16
N LEU A 4 -2.19 9.99 -18.59
CA LEU A 4 -1.41 8.76 -18.64
C LEU A 4 -0.12 8.94 -17.88
N PHE A 5 0.10 8.15 -16.85
CA PHE A 5 1.35 8.12 -16.09
C PHE A 5 2.04 6.79 -16.28
N HIS A 6 3.33 6.82 -16.58
CA HIS A 6 4.15 5.64 -16.75
C HIS A 6 5.18 5.57 -15.61
N THR A 7 5.11 4.49 -14.84
CA THR A 7 5.96 4.28 -13.65
C THR A 7 7.15 3.34 -13.91
N GLY A 8 7.23 2.73 -15.10
CA GLY A 8 8.22 1.71 -15.45
C GLY A 8 9.49 2.22 -16.13
N GLY A 9 9.73 3.53 -16.19
CA GLY A 9 10.92 4.07 -16.83
C GLY A 9 12.19 3.73 -16.03
N PRO A 10 13.33 3.43 -16.68
CA PRO A 10 14.58 3.24 -15.96
C PRO A 10 14.96 4.56 -15.27
N SER A 11 15.20 4.51 -13.96
CA SER A 11 15.82 5.60 -13.22
C SER A 11 16.92 5.02 -12.34
N GLY A 12 18.18 5.24 -12.73
CA GLY A 12 19.34 4.64 -12.03
C GLY A 12 19.43 5.04 -10.56
N TRP A 13 18.93 6.22 -10.18
CA TRP A 13 18.85 6.64 -8.78
C TRP A 13 17.70 5.99 -8.01
N GLY A 14 16.63 5.55 -8.70
CA GLY A 14 15.51 4.85 -8.08
C GLY A 14 15.92 3.51 -7.48
N GLU A 15 16.77 2.77 -8.19
CA GLU A 15 17.33 1.50 -7.72
C GLU A 15 18.19 1.66 -6.46
N ALA A 16 18.89 2.79 -6.34
CA ALA A 16 19.72 3.11 -5.19
C ALA A 16 18.91 3.17 -3.88
N LEU A 17 17.67 3.67 -3.94
CA LEU A 17 16.77 3.80 -2.78
C LEU A 17 16.25 2.45 -2.27
N GLY A 18 16.37 1.38 -3.05
CA GLY A 18 16.09 0.00 -2.63
C GLY A 18 14.60 -0.35 -2.48
N GLY A 19 14.27 -1.59 -2.87
CA GLY A 19 13.03 -2.31 -2.50
C GLY A 19 11.69 -1.76 -3.00
N HIS A 20 11.62 -0.52 -3.47
CA HIS A 20 10.40 0.16 -3.88
C HIS A 20 10.55 0.81 -5.26
N PRO A 21 9.48 0.89 -6.06
CA PRO A 21 9.51 1.60 -7.33
C PRO A 21 9.77 3.09 -7.07
N TRP A 22 10.57 3.73 -7.93
CA TRP A 22 10.92 5.16 -7.80
C TRP A 22 9.70 6.09 -7.82
N SER A 23 8.59 5.65 -8.44
CA SER A 23 7.32 6.38 -8.40
C SER A 23 6.72 6.47 -7.00
N LEU A 24 7.11 5.55 -6.09
CA LEU A 24 6.75 5.57 -4.69
C LEU A 24 7.84 6.16 -3.78
N ALA A 25 8.97 6.62 -4.34
CA ALA A 25 10.01 7.28 -3.55
C ALA A 25 9.41 8.48 -2.80
N PRO A 26 9.62 8.60 -1.48
CA PRO A 26 9.04 9.67 -0.71
C PRO A 26 9.73 10.99 -1.04
N VAL A 27 8.95 12.03 -1.26
CA VAL A 27 9.38 13.41 -1.53
C VAL A 27 8.63 14.28 -0.53
N GLY A 28 9.34 14.90 0.42
CA GLY A 28 8.72 15.69 1.49
C GLY A 28 7.70 14.90 2.33
N GLY A 29 7.92 13.58 2.51
CA GLY A 29 7.06 12.70 3.31
C GLY A 29 5.88 12.05 2.56
N LYS A 30 5.70 12.34 1.26
CA LYS A 30 4.67 11.73 0.40
C LYS A 30 5.28 11.07 -0.84
N PRO A 31 4.73 9.95 -1.35
CA PRO A 31 5.22 9.34 -2.58
C PRO A 31 5.14 10.25 -3.81
N LEU A 32 6.11 10.17 -4.72
CA LEU A 32 6.14 11.00 -5.94
C LEU A 32 4.85 10.89 -6.77
N ILE A 33 4.30 9.69 -6.92
CA ILE A 33 3.05 9.46 -7.68
C ILE A 33 1.85 10.20 -7.10
N GLU A 34 1.82 10.43 -5.79
CA GLU A 34 0.73 11.17 -5.15
C GLU A 34 0.67 12.61 -5.66
N TYR A 35 1.84 13.23 -5.92
CA TYR A 35 1.90 14.57 -6.53
C TYR A 35 1.35 14.60 -7.95
N TRP A 36 1.52 13.53 -8.72
CA TRP A 36 0.96 13.44 -10.08
C TRP A 36 -0.56 13.29 -10.07
N LEU A 37 -1.07 12.46 -9.15
CA LEU A 37 -2.51 12.28 -8.95
C LEU A 37 -3.16 13.58 -8.45
N GLU A 38 -2.54 14.26 -7.48
CA GLU A 38 -3.01 15.58 -7.02
C GLU A 38 -2.95 16.63 -8.13
N TRP A 39 -1.95 16.56 -9.01
CA TRP A 39 -1.86 17.43 -10.18
C TRP A 39 -2.99 17.17 -11.18
N ALA A 40 -3.23 15.91 -11.56
CA ALA A 40 -4.35 15.54 -12.44
C ALA A 40 -5.70 16.02 -11.88
N ALA A 41 -5.94 15.77 -10.59
CA ALA A 41 -7.15 16.21 -9.91
C ALA A 41 -7.29 17.75 -9.92
N SER A 42 -6.21 18.49 -9.71
CA SER A 42 -6.22 19.96 -9.73
C SER A 42 -6.49 20.57 -11.11
N LEU A 43 -6.19 19.85 -12.19
CA LEU A 43 -6.55 20.21 -13.57
C LEU A 43 -7.99 19.80 -13.94
N GLY A 44 -8.73 19.15 -13.03
CA GLY A 44 -10.08 18.66 -13.28
C GLY A 44 -10.15 17.38 -14.13
N ILE A 45 -9.04 16.64 -14.23
CA ILE A 45 -9.01 15.33 -14.89
C ILE A 45 -9.67 14.30 -13.98
N SER A 46 -10.58 13.48 -14.52
CA SER A 46 -11.25 12.40 -13.77
C SER A 46 -10.80 10.99 -14.17
N ASP A 47 -10.27 10.81 -15.39
CA ASP A 47 -9.83 9.51 -15.93
C ASP A 47 -8.31 9.48 -16.03
N VAL A 48 -7.68 8.64 -15.21
CA VAL A 48 -6.23 8.47 -15.12
C VAL A 48 -5.85 7.04 -15.47
N ARG A 49 -4.88 6.90 -16.37
CA ARG A 49 -4.31 5.63 -16.77
C ARG A 49 -2.91 5.46 -16.23
N LEU A 50 -2.71 4.49 -15.35
CA LEU A 50 -1.39 4.13 -14.83
C LEU A 50 -0.83 2.96 -15.64
N VAL A 51 0.23 3.22 -16.39
CA VAL A 51 1.02 2.19 -17.06
C VAL A 51 2.14 1.76 -16.14
N LEU A 52 2.01 0.56 -15.59
CA LEU A 52 2.87 0.03 -14.57
C LEU A 52 4.09 -0.68 -15.17
N GLY A 53 5.24 -0.48 -14.54
CA GLY A 53 6.44 -1.30 -14.75
C GLY A 53 6.80 -2.06 -13.48
N ASP A 54 8.08 -2.01 -13.11
CA ASP A 54 8.57 -2.67 -11.90
C ASP A 54 7.86 -2.14 -10.64
N GLY A 55 7.60 -3.03 -9.68
CA GLY A 55 6.86 -2.69 -8.46
C GLY A 55 5.36 -2.42 -8.67
N ALA A 56 4.76 -2.92 -9.77
CA ALA A 56 3.34 -2.75 -10.10
C ALA A 56 2.39 -3.02 -8.92
N GLU A 57 2.58 -4.13 -8.20
CA GLU A 57 1.72 -4.51 -7.06
C GLU A 57 1.71 -3.44 -5.95
N GLU A 58 2.86 -2.80 -5.69
CA GLU A 58 2.98 -1.77 -4.66
C GLU A 58 2.33 -0.46 -5.12
N VAL A 59 2.49 -0.11 -6.39
CA VAL A 59 1.84 1.08 -6.98
C VAL A 59 0.32 0.90 -7.01
N GLU A 60 -0.18 -0.27 -7.40
CA GLU A 60 -1.61 -0.61 -7.34
C GLU A 60 -2.15 -0.56 -5.92
N ALA A 61 -1.44 -1.15 -4.95
CA ALA A 61 -1.84 -1.13 -3.55
C ALA A 61 -1.89 0.29 -2.96
N TYR A 62 -1.03 1.20 -3.44
CA TYR A 62 -1.02 2.58 -2.98
C TYR A 62 -2.10 3.45 -3.64
N ALA A 63 -2.24 3.35 -4.97
CA ALA A 63 -3.15 4.18 -5.77
C ALA A 63 -4.61 3.68 -5.74
N ASP A 64 -4.82 2.37 -5.57
CA ASP A 64 -6.12 1.69 -5.49
C ASP A 64 -7.06 2.07 -6.64
N ASP A 65 -8.30 2.49 -6.40
CA ASP A 65 -9.23 2.91 -7.46
C ASP A 65 -9.13 4.41 -7.81
N GLY A 66 -8.32 5.17 -7.07
CA GLY A 66 -8.20 6.63 -7.22
C GLY A 66 -9.27 7.45 -6.48
N SER A 67 -10.22 6.80 -5.80
CA SER A 67 -11.33 7.46 -5.09
C SER A 67 -10.85 8.47 -4.04
N ARG A 68 -9.69 8.22 -3.41
CA ARG A 68 -9.00 9.14 -2.47
C ARG A 68 -8.78 10.55 -3.03
N TRP A 69 -8.66 10.68 -4.34
CA TRP A 69 -8.43 11.94 -5.05
C TRP A 69 -9.62 12.36 -5.93
N GLY A 70 -10.72 11.61 -5.93
CA GLY A 70 -11.85 11.82 -6.84
C GLY A 70 -11.54 11.44 -8.29
N LEU A 71 -10.57 10.55 -8.49
CA LEU A 71 -10.14 10.07 -9.80
C LEU A 71 -10.66 8.64 -10.05
N GLN A 72 -10.73 8.25 -11.31
CA GLN A 72 -10.90 6.86 -11.74
C GLN A 72 -9.57 6.38 -12.32
N ILE A 73 -8.90 5.48 -11.62
CA ILE A 73 -7.62 4.93 -12.03
C ILE A 73 -7.83 3.60 -12.77
N THR A 74 -7.29 3.52 -13.99
CA THR A 74 -7.21 2.27 -14.75
C THR A 74 -5.75 1.84 -14.93
N TYR A 75 -5.48 0.56 -14.75
CA TYR A 75 -4.14 0.00 -14.86
C TYR A 75 -3.86 -0.60 -16.23
N GLY A 76 -2.63 -0.44 -16.71
CA GLY A 76 -2.13 -1.02 -17.95
C GLY A 76 -0.70 -1.50 -17.80
N PHE A 77 -0.32 -2.45 -18.64
CA PHE A 77 1.03 -3.02 -18.65
C PHE A 77 1.67 -2.87 -20.03
N LEU A 78 2.96 -2.58 -20.04
CA LEU A 78 3.80 -2.63 -21.24
C LEU A 78 4.85 -3.73 -21.09
N LYS A 79 5.22 -4.35 -22.21
CA LYS A 79 6.37 -5.25 -22.20
C LYS A 79 7.64 -4.40 -22.02
N PRO A 80 8.65 -4.90 -21.28
CA PRO A 80 9.94 -4.23 -21.19
C PRO A 80 10.52 -3.91 -22.58
N GLY A 81 11.13 -2.74 -22.71
CA GLY A 81 11.73 -2.27 -23.97
C GLY A 81 10.76 -1.64 -24.98
N ILE A 82 9.45 -1.61 -24.71
CA ILE A 82 8.49 -0.85 -25.53
C ILE A 82 8.40 0.58 -25.00
N SER A 83 8.52 1.56 -25.90
CA SER A 83 8.33 2.98 -25.61
C SER A 83 6.95 3.27 -25.00
N PRO A 84 6.81 4.07 -23.94
CA PRO A 84 5.50 4.35 -23.34
C PRO A 84 4.53 5.05 -24.32
N GLU A 85 5.02 5.80 -25.31
CA GLU A 85 4.15 6.42 -26.34
C GLU A 85 3.43 5.37 -27.20
N SER A 86 3.97 4.16 -27.33
CA SER A 86 3.30 3.06 -28.04
C SER A 86 1.99 2.65 -27.37
N TYR A 87 1.80 2.93 -26.07
CA TYR A 87 0.52 2.75 -25.40
C TYR A 87 -0.54 3.71 -25.97
N LEU A 88 -0.17 4.98 -26.17
CA LEU A 88 -1.06 6.00 -26.74
C LEU A 88 -1.46 5.65 -28.18
N ARG A 89 -0.53 5.08 -28.96
CA ARG A 89 -0.76 4.66 -30.36
C ARG A 89 -1.79 3.55 -30.53
N ARG A 90 -2.06 2.74 -29.51
CA ARG A 90 -3.07 1.66 -29.59
C ARG A 90 -4.50 2.20 -29.69
N SER A 91 -4.75 3.39 -29.15
CA SER A 91 -6.09 4.00 -29.13
C SER A 91 -5.99 5.53 -29.14
N PRO A 92 -5.55 6.13 -30.27
CA PRO A 92 -5.28 7.57 -30.36
C PRO A 92 -6.55 8.43 -30.18
N GLU A 93 -7.72 7.88 -30.51
CA GLU A 93 -9.01 8.56 -30.40
C GLU A 93 -9.38 8.90 -28.96
N GLN A 94 -8.95 8.09 -27.98
CA GLN A 94 -9.30 8.28 -26.56
C GLN A 94 -8.64 9.52 -25.93
N TRP A 95 -7.61 10.08 -26.56
CA TRP A 95 -6.77 11.15 -26.01
C TRP A 95 -7.04 12.53 -26.63
N GLN A 96 -7.99 12.64 -27.57
CA GLN A 96 -8.19 13.86 -28.35
C GLN A 96 -8.78 15.03 -27.56
N GLU A 97 -9.46 14.76 -26.44
CA GLU A 97 -10.07 15.77 -25.55
C GLU A 97 -9.08 16.35 -24.52
N GLY A 98 -7.78 16.11 -24.72
CA GLY A 98 -6.69 16.57 -23.87
C GLY A 98 -5.95 15.45 -23.17
N LEU A 99 -4.63 15.60 -23.07
CA LEU A 99 -3.70 14.61 -22.52
C LEU A 99 -2.74 15.28 -21.54
N LEU A 100 -2.70 14.75 -20.31
CA LEU A 100 -1.56 14.91 -19.39
C LEU A 100 -0.74 13.62 -19.43
N TYR A 101 0.50 13.70 -19.86
CA TYR A 101 1.40 12.56 -19.99
C TYR A 101 2.64 12.76 -19.12
N ILE A 102 2.98 11.76 -18.30
CA ILE A 102 4.21 11.73 -17.51
C ILE A 102 4.85 10.36 -17.70
N ALA A 103 6.10 10.33 -18.14
CA ALA A 103 6.82 9.08 -18.39
C ALA A 103 8.21 9.00 -17.77
N ALA A 104 8.61 10.03 -17.04
CA ALA A 104 9.86 10.11 -16.30
C ALA A 104 9.56 10.58 -14.87
N PRO A 105 10.50 10.43 -13.92
CA PRO A 105 10.38 11.00 -12.59
C PRO A 105 10.39 12.54 -12.64
N VAL A 106 9.20 13.13 -12.75
CA VAL A 106 9.01 14.58 -12.80
C VAL A 106 8.29 15.02 -11.54
N PHE A 107 8.83 16.00 -10.83
CA PHE A 107 8.14 16.63 -9.72
C PHE A 107 7.42 17.90 -10.20
N PRO A 108 6.08 18.01 -10.08
CA PRO A 108 5.35 19.21 -10.45
C PRO A 108 5.57 20.31 -9.40
N ARG A 109 6.63 21.11 -9.56
CA ARG A 109 6.95 22.21 -8.63
C ARG A 109 5.93 23.33 -8.79
N ARG A 110 5.26 23.78 -7.73
CA ARG A 110 4.31 24.90 -7.76
C ARG A 110 5.07 26.19 -7.49
N LEU A 111 4.88 27.16 -8.37
CA LEU A 111 5.50 28.49 -8.28
C LEU A 111 4.62 29.48 -7.52
N LEU A 112 3.30 29.29 -7.53
CA LEU A 112 2.34 30.12 -6.82
C LEU A 112 2.10 29.58 -5.41
N ASP A 113 2.06 30.50 -4.43
CA ASP A 113 1.53 30.20 -3.10
C ASP A 113 0.01 30.05 -3.20
N ARG A 114 -0.60 29.26 -2.30
CA ARG A 114 -2.05 28.99 -2.36
C ARG A 114 -2.85 30.30 -2.27
N ASP A 115 -3.82 30.46 -3.17
CA ASP A 115 -4.85 31.49 -3.01
C ASP A 115 -5.61 31.31 -1.68
N ALA A 116 -6.10 32.43 -1.12
CA ALA A 116 -6.74 32.53 0.20
C ALA A 116 -7.93 31.57 0.42
N ASP A 117 -8.53 31.03 -0.65
CA ASP A 117 -9.66 30.10 -0.61
C ASP A 117 -9.24 28.61 -0.51
N GLY A 118 -7.94 28.30 -0.47
CA GLY A 118 -7.43 26.93 -0.33
C GLY A 118 -7.73 26.01 -1.54
N LYS A 119 -8.32 26.56 -2.61
CA LYS A 119 -8.68 25.90 -3.87
C LYS A 119 -8.05 26.62 -5.06
N SER A 120 -6.73 26.82 -5.05
CA SER A 120 -6.04 27.27 -6.25
C SER A 120 -6.09 26.12 -7.28
N ARG A 121 -7.11 26.13 -8.13
CA ARG A 121 -7.19 25.28 -9.32
C ARG A 121 -6.14 25.82 -10.28
N LEU A 122 -5.19 24.98 -10.65
CA LEU A 122 -4.23 25.35 -11.68
C LEU A 122 -5.01 25.71 -12.96
N PRO A 123 -4.59 26.75 -13.68
CA PRO A 123 -5.28 27.16 -14.90
C PRO A 123 -5.33 25.96 -15.87
N VAL A 124 -6.53 25.65 -16.34
CA VAL A 124 -6.70 24.60 -17.35
C VAL A 124 -6.03 25.10 -18.63
N PRO A 125 -5.15 24.31 -19.27
CA PRO A 125 -4.53 24.70 -20.51
C PRO A 125 -5.59 25.06 -21.56
N GLY A 126 -5.47 26.24 -22.16
CA GLY A 126 -6.34 26.67 -23.25
C GLY A 126 -6.13 25.85 -24.53
N PRO A 127 -7.07 25.92 -25.50
CA PRO A 127 -7.11 25.06 -26.68
C PRO A 127 -5.88 25.12 -27.60
N GLU A 128 -5.00 26.11 -27.45
CA GLU A 128 -3.76 26.28 -28.25
C GLU A 128 -2.47 26.15 -27.41
N GLY A 129 -2.57 25.58 -26.22
CA GLY A 129 -1.43 25.38 -25.33
C GLY A 129 -0.80 24.00 -25.48
N CYS A 130 0.52 23.97 -25.68
CA CYS A 130 1.34 22.77 -25.60
C CYS A 130 2.50 23.04 -24.63
N TRP A 131 2.67 22.17 -23.64
CA TRP A 131 3.80 22.21 -22.72
C TRP A 131 4.52 20.88 -22.76
N LEU A 132 5.81 20.93 -23.06
CA LEU A 132 6.66 19.76 -23.21
C LEU A 132 7.92 19.94 -22.36
N VAL A 133 8.24 18.93 -21.55
CA VAL A 133 9.54 18.79 -20.91
C VAL A 133 10.26 17.62 -21.58
N PRO A 134 11.39 17.86 -22.29
CA PRO A 134 12.17 16.78 -22.88
C PRO A 134 12.88 15.97 -21.79
N ALA A 135 12.99 14.66 -21.99
CA ALA A 135 13.84 13.77 -21.20
C ALA A 135 15.24 13.67 -21.83
N CYS A 136 16.23 13.22 -21.05
CA CYS A 136 17.64 13.12 -21.44
C CYS A 136 17.93 12.20 -22.65
N GLN A 137 16.95 11.38 -23.09
CA GLN A 137 17.09 10.45 -24.23
C GLN A 137 16.18 10.80 -25.43
N GLY A 138 15.66 12.03 -25.51
CA GLY A 138 14.80 12.47 -26.62
C GLY A 138 13.33 12.05 -26.51
N ALA A 139 12.97 11.23 -25.52
CA ALA A 139 11.58 10.98 -25.12
C ALA A 139 11.00 12.18 -24.34
N ALA A 140 9.68 12.29 -24.23
CA ALA A 140 9.06 13.33 -23.41
C ALA A 140 8.96 12.91 -21.94
N ALA A 141 9.50 13.70 -21.02
CA ALA A 141 9.38 13.47 -19.59
C ALA A 141 7.96 13.82 -19.10
N CYS A 142 7.44 14.95 -19.55
CA CYS A 142 6.09 15.43 -19.28
C CYS A 142 5.53 16.15 -20.50
N PHE A 143 4.26 15.92 -20.80
CA PHE A 143 3.53 16.59 -21.88
C PHE A 143 2.12 16.95 -21.42
N LEU A 144 1.68 18.16 -21.71
CA LEU A 144 0.33 18.62 -21.44
C LEU A 144 -0.20 19.40 -22.66
N SER A 145 -1.36 19.00 -23.17
CA SER A 145 -2.09 19.76 -24.18
C SER A 145 -3.56 19.40 -24.20
N SER A 146 -4.41 20.35 -24.58
CA SER A 146 -5.83 20.15 -24.87
C SER A 146 -6.13 20.09 -26.38
N ASP A 147 -5.15 20.31 -27.25
CA ASP A 147 -5.33 20.33 -28.70
C ASP A 147 -5.17 18.95 -29.34
N ALA A 148 -6.21 18.48 -30.03
CA ALA A 148 -6.21 17.20 -30.72
C ALA A 148 -5.18 17.10 -31.86
N ARG A 149 -4.76 18.20 -32.50
CA ARG A 149 -3.73 18.17 -33.56
C ARG A 149 -2.35 17.97 -32.96
N THR A 150 -2.02 18.77 -31.94
CA THR A 150 -0.78 18.66 -31.18
C THR A 150 -0.63 17.28 -30.55
N ILE A 151 -1.69 16.76 -29.92
CA ILE A 151 -1.68 15.41 -29.33
C ILE A 151 -1.43 14.33 -30.39
N ARG A 152 -2.07 14.43 -31.57
CA ARG A 152 -1.82 13.50 -32.67
C ARG A 152 -0.38 13.55 -33.18
N SER A 153 0.20 14.74 -33.31
CA SER A 153 1.61 14.89 -33.71
C SER A 153 2.56 14.26 -32.68
N PHE A 154 2.28 14.47 -31.38
CA PHE A 154 3.03 13.88 -30.29
C PHE A 154 2.96 12.36 -30.30
N ILE A 155 1.76 11.77 -30.43
CA ILE A 155 1.56 10.32 -30.51
C ILE A 155 2.28 9.73 -31.75
N ALA A 156 2.29 10.45 -32.87
CA ALA A 156 3.01 10.06 -34.08
C ALA A 156 4.54 10.12 -33.94
N GLY A 157 5.06 10.69 -32.84
CA GLY A 157 6.50 10.85 -32.60
C GLY A 157 7.11 12.08 -33.28
N THR A 158 6.27 13.01 -33.74
CA THR A 158 6.72 14.31 -34.24
C THR A 158 6.70 15.30 -33.09
N ALA A 159 7.84 15.93 -32.77
CA ALA A 159 7.91 16.92 -31.71
C ALA A 159 6.95 18.09 -32.03
N PRO A 160 6.13 18.56 -31.07
CA PRO A 160 5.24 19.70 -31.30
C PRO A 160 6.07 20.96 -31.59
N ALA A 161 5.63 21.74 -32.58
CA ALA A 161 6.39 22.87 -33.13
C ALA A 161 6.58 24.06 -32.16
N THR A 162 5.76 24.16 -31.10
CA THR A 162 5.87 25.22 -30.08
C THR A 162 5.57 24.67 -28.69
N SER A 163 6.51 24.83 -27.75
CA SER A 163 6.29 24.57 -26.32
C SER A 163 6.18 25.92 -25.60
N ARG A 164 5.11 26.11 -24.82
CA ARG A 164 4.92 27.29 -23.97
C ARG A 164 5.68 27.12 -22.66
N ASP A 165 5.98 28.24 -22.02
CA ASP A 165 6.58 28.23 -20.68
C ASP A 165 5.58 27.68 -19.64
N TRP A 166 6.06 26.77 -18.80
CA TRP A 166 5.31 26.19 -17.70
C TRP A 166 5.01 27.22 -16.60
N ALA A 167 5.82 28.28 -16.50
CA ALA A 167 5.58 29.37 -15.57
C ALA A 167 4.20 30.02 -15.76
N ALA A 168 3.66 30.02 -16.99
CA ALA A 168 2.31 30.51 -17.29
C ALA A 168 1.20 29.68 -16.63
N LEU A 169 1.49 28.41 -16.30
CA LEU A 169 0.59 27.53 -15.54
C LEU A 169 0.85 27.61 -14.01
N GLY A 170 1.83 28.40 -13.57
CA GLY A 170 2.25 28.46 -12.18
C GLY A 170 3.02 27.21 -11.71
N ILE A 171 3.62 26.47 -12.65
CA ILE A 171 4.32 25.20 -12.39
C ILE A 171 5.72 25.24 -13.02
N ASP A 172 6.69 24.59 -12.39
CA ASP A 172 8.05 24.38 -12.87
C ASP A 172 8.39 22.88 -12.76
N PRO A 173 8.04 22.05 -13.75
CA PRO A 173 8.24 20.61 -13.63
C PRO A 173 9.74 20.26 -13.58
N LEU A 174 10.18 19.72 -12.44
CA LEU A 174 11.57 19.34 -12.21
C LEU A 174 11.79 17.86 -12.56
N VAL A 175 12.65 17.58 -13.52
CA VAL A 175 13.06 16.20 -13.84
C VAL A 175 14.09 15.72 -12.84
N LEU A 176 13.81 14.61 -12.15
CA LEU A 176 14.74 13.96 -11.23
C LEU A 176 15.60 12.97 -12.02
N ALA A 177 16.68 13.47 -12.60
CA ALA A 177 17.61 12.65 -13.38
C ALA A 177 18.52 11.79 -12.49
N ASP A 178 18.98 12.35 -11.36
CA ASP A 178 20.00 11.76 -10.49
C ASP A 178 19.65 11.90 -9.01
N MET A 179 20.39 11.18 -8.16
CA MET A 179 20.26 11.24 -6.70
C MET A 179 20.45 12.66 -6.16
N LYS A 180 21.36 13.44 -6.76
CA LYS A 180 21.57 14.86 -6.43
C LYS A 180 20.30 15.69 -6.61
N ALA A 181 19.60 15.52 -7.73
CA ALA A 181 18.35 16.23 -8.00
C ALA A 181 17.26 15.85 -7.00
N TYR A 182 17.16 14.56 -6.65
CA TYR A 182 16.23 14.06 -5.64
C TYR A 182 16.52 14.64 -4.24
N TYR A 183 17.79 14.65 -3.82
CA TYR A 183 18.21 15.23 -2.54
C TYR A 183 17.94 16.74 -2.52
N GLN A 184 18.38 17.48 -3.54
CA GLN A 184 18.17 18.92 -3.64
C GLN A 184 16.68 19.30 -3.63
N LEU A 185 15.82 18.51 -4.28
CA LEU A 185 14.37 18.71 -4.22
C LEU A 185 13.86 18.63 -2.78
N ASN A 186 14.23 17.57 -2.04
CA ASN A 186 13.82 17.42 -0.65
C ASN A 186 14.33 18.58 0.23
N GLN A 187 15.58 19.01 0.04
CA GLN A 187 16.12 20.17 0.77
C GLN A 187 15.35 21.46 0.46
N ARG A 188 14.92 21.68 -0.80
CA ARG A 188 14.08 22.84 -1.16
C ARG A 188 12.71 22.78 -0.51
N LEU A 189 12.12 21.60 -0.42
CA LEU A 189 10.82 21.39 0.23
C LEU A 189 10.89 21.72 1.72
N VAL A 190 11.89 21.21 2.45
CA VAL A 190 12.07 21.51 3.89
C VAL A 190 12.23 23.00 4.13
N LYS A 191 12.99 23.69 3.28
CA LYS A 191 13.28 25.13 3.40
C LYS A 191 12.07 26.05 3.18
N GLY A 192 10.88 25.51 2.90
CA GLY A 192 9.64 26.26 2.90
C GLY A 192 8.72 25.99 1.72
N GLU A 193 9.21 25.34 0.65
CA GLU A 193 8.36 25.02 -0.51
C GLU A 193 7.29 23.97 -0.19
N ILE A 194 7.48 23.17 0.88
CA ILE A 194 6.52 22.13 1.26
C ILE A 194 5.12 22.69 1.55
N VAL A 195 4.99 23.94 2.04
CA VAL A 195 3.71 24.60 2.36
C VAL A 195 2.73 24.57 1.19
N ARG A 196 3.25 24.62 -0.05
CA ARG A 196 2.44 24.58 -1.27
C ARG A 196 1.71 23.25 -1.47
N TYR A 197 2.19 22.18 -0.81
CA TYR A 197 1.76 20.79 -0.96
C TYR A 197 1.11 20.17 0.29
N VAL A 198 1.28 20.78 1.47
CA VAL A 198 0.71 20.27 2.73
C VAL A 198 -0.81 20.50 2.76
N ARG A 199 -1.60 19.49 3.13
CA ARG A 199 -3.04 19.67 3.40
C ARG A 199 -3.22 20.30 4.80
N PRO A 200 -4.20 21.20 5.00
CA PRO A 200 -4.45 21.78 6.32
C PRO A 200 -4.68 20.66 7.36
N GLY A 201 -3.90 20.65 8.44
CA GLY A 201 -3.93 19.60 9.48
C GLY A 201 -2.57 19.10 9.96
N PHE A 202 -1.48 19.42 9.26
CA PHE A 202 -0.12 19.32 9.84
C PHE A 202 0.07 20.46 10.84
N GLY A 203 0.43 20.12 12.08
CA GLY A 203 0.80 21.11 13.10
C GLY A 203 2.12 21.74 12.71
N GLY A 204 2.09 22.86 11.97
CA GLY A 204 3.28 23.58 11.53
C GLY A 204 3.20 25.05 11.92
N GLY A 205 3.62 25.36 13.14
CA GLY A 205 4.17 26.67 13.48
C GLY A 205 5.70 26.58 13.39
N ASP A 206 6.37 27.64 12.92
CA ASP A 206 7.83 27.85 12.98
C ASP A 206 8.73 26.91 12.14
N GLY A 207 8.22 26.34 11.04
CA GLY A 207 9.03 25.60 10.06
C GLY A 207 9.28 24.12 10.38
N ALA A 208 8.65 23.58 11.43
CA ALA A 208 8.59 22.15 11.69
C ALA A 208 7.25 21.56 11.18
N TYR A 209 7.31 20.59 10.27
CA TYR A 209 6.14 19.88 9.76
C TYR A 209 6.12 18.47 10.32
N ILE A 210 5.20 18.21 11.26
CA ILE A 210 5.12 16.91 11.94
C ILE A 210 3.84 16.19 11.52
N GLY A 211 4.00 14.95 11.07
CA GLY A 211 2.92 14.05 10.70
C GLY A 211 2.12 13.52 11.87
N SER A 212 1.21 12.60 11.59
CA SER A 212 0.35 11.96 12.58
C SER A 212 1.07 10.81 13.29
N ASN A 213 0.68 10.57 14.55
CA ASN A 213 1.19 9.44 15.35
C ASN A 213 2.72 9.44 15.52
N VAL A 214 3.32 10.63 15.66
CA VAL A 214 4.74 10.78 15.95
C VAL A 214 4.95 10.86 17.46
N ILE A 215 5.84 10.02 18.01
CA ILE A 215 6.18 10.03 19.44
C ILE A 215 7.49 10.81 19.62
N ILE A 216 7.40 11.94 20.32
CA ILE A 216 8.53 12.84 20.58
C ILE A 216 8.66 13.06 22.10
N PRO A 217 9.65 12.46 22.77
CA PRO A 217 9.97 12.73 24.16
C PRO A 217 10.44 14.18 24.38
N PRO A 218 10.22 14.80 25.55
CA PRO A 218 10.65 16.18 25.84
C PRO A 218 12.16 16.43 25.74
N SER A 219 12.97 15.38 25.85
CA SER A 219 14.42 15.43 25.74
C SER A 219 14.95 15.47 24.30
N VAL A 220 14.07 15.36 23.30
CA VAL A 220 14.46 15.43 21.89
C VAL A 220 14.56 16.90 21.49
N GLU A 221 15.68 17.26 20.86
CA GLU A 221 15.88 18.60 20.33
C GLU A 221 15.49 18.63 18.85
N LEU A 222 14.50 19.46 18.52
CA LEU A 222 14.05 19.69 17.16
C LEU A 222 14.57 21.06 16.70
N ARG A 223 15.31 21.09 15.59
CA ARG A 223 15.88 22.29 14.97
C ARG A 223 15.22 22.54 13.62
N PRO A 224 14.16 23.36 13.54
CA PRO A 224 13.54 23.72 12.27
C PRO A 224 14.53 24.42 11.32
N PRO A 225 14.34 24.33 9.99
CA PRO A 225 13.21 23.67 9.34
C PRO A 225 13.40 22.15 9.26
N LEU A 226 12.30 21.40 9.44
CA LEU A 226 12.30 19.94 9.37
C LEU A 226 10.94 19.39 8.97
N ILE A 227 10.93 18.21 8.35
CA ILE A 227 9.73 17.45 8.02
C ILE A 227 9.84 16.08 8.66
N ILE A 228 8.81 15.66 9.40
CA ILE A 228 8.68 14.33 9.98
C ILE A 228 7.38 13.70 9.47
N GLY A 229 7.50 12.54 8.83
CA GLY A 229 6.37 11.75 8.36
C GLY A 229 5.54 11.14 9.49
N ASN A 230 4.59 10.28 9.10
CA ASN A 230 3.66 9.64 10.04
C ASN A 230 4.28 8.41 10.71
N ASP A 231 3.73 8.03 11.86
CA ASP A 231 4.09 6.79 12.59
C ASP A 231 5.56 6.70 13.01
N CYS A 232 6.23 7.85 13.17
CA CYS A 232 7.64 7.91 13.55
C CYS A 232 7.83 7.86 15.07
N ARG A 233 8.97 7.33 15.52
CA ARG A 233 9.33 7.29 16.95
C ARG A 233 10.72 7.84 17.14
N LEU A 234 10.82 8.89 17.96
CA LEU A 234 12.09 9.50 18.33
C LEU A 234 12.42 9.08 19.76
N HIS A 235 13.63 8.59 19.98
CA HIS A 235 14.09 8.23 21.31
C HIS A 235 14.79 9.41 22.01
N PRO A 236 14.90 9.38 23.36
CA PRO A 236 15.48 10.47 24.13
C PRO A 236 16.87 10.92 23.67
N MET A 237 17.15 12.22 23.80
CA MET A 237 18.44 12.85 23.46
C MET A 237 18.80 12.80 21.97
N ALA A 238 17.87 12.48 21.07
CA ALA A 238 18.07 12.66 19.64
C ALA A 238 18.02 14.16 19.28
N VAL A 239 18.83 14.56 18.32
CA VAL A 239 18.87 15.93 17.77
C VAL A 239 18.52 15.85 16.29
N ILE A 240 17.46 16.54 15.87
CA ILE A 240 16.96 16.47 14.50
C ILE A 240 16.90 17.87 13.91
N GLY A 241 17.66 18.07 12.83
CA GLY A 241 17.70 19.30 12.06
C GLY A 241 19.02 20.09 12.23
N PRO A 242 19.20 21.16 11.45
CA PRO A 242 18.27 21.71 10.46
C PRO A 242 18.23 20.94 9.14
N ASP A 243 17.27 21.29 8.27
CA ASP A 243 17.11 20.80 6.90
C ASP A 243 16.98 19.28 6.76
N VAL A 244 16.14 18.67 7.61
CA VAL A 244 15.93 17.22 7.64
C VAL A 244 14.54 16.83 7.13
N VAL A 245 14.50 15.81 6.26
CA VAL A 245 13.26 15.10 5.90
C VAL A 245 13.32 13.70 6.51
N ILE A 246 12.34 13.36 7.34
CA ILE A 246 12.10 12.02 7.83
C ILE A 246 10.82 11.49 7.18
N GLY A 247 10.92 10.34 6.53
CA GLY A 247 9.79 9.60 5.95
C GLY A 247 8.85 9.01 6.99
N ASN A 248 7.96 8.12 6.56
CA ASN A 248 6.99 7.47 7.44
C ASN A 248 7.59 6.24 8.14
N ARG A 249 7.13 5.93 9.36
CA ARG A 249 7.53 4.73 10.13
C ARG A 249 9.04 4.64 10.38
N VAL A 250 9.68 5.77 10.62
CA VAL A 250 11.11 5.84 10.99
C VAL A 250 11.26 5.76 12.51
N ILE A 251 12.28 5.03 12.97
CA ILE A 251 12.67 5.00 14.37
C ILE A 251 14.09 5.58 14.47
N VAL A 252 14.24 6.59 15.32
CA VAL A 252 15.53 7.21 15.63
C VAL A 252 15.88 6.87 17.08
N ASP A 253 16.93 6.08 17.31
CA ASP A 253 17.37 5.70 18.66
C ASP A 253 18.10 6.88 19.37
N ARG A 254 18.49 6.65 20.62
CA ARG A 254 19.01 7.67 21.54
C ARG A 254 20.33 8.27 21.05
N GLN A 255 20.54 9.55 21.38
CA GLN A 255 21.81 10.25 21.15
C GLN A 255 22.24 10.28 19.68
N THR A 256 21.27 10.22 18.75
CA THR A 256 21.52 10.29 17.32
C THR A 256 21.24 11.68 16.81
N GLU A 257 22.17 12.21 16.01
CA GLU A 257 22.12 13.53 15.40
C GLU A 257 21.90 13.41 13.89
N ILE A 258 20.92 14.15 13.37
CA ILE A 258 20.59 14.17 11.96
C ILE A 258 20.53 15.62 11.50
N ALA A 259 21.29 15.98 10.47
CA ALA A 259 21.26 17.30 9.84
C ALA A 259 21.38 17.20 8.32
N ASN A 260 20.79 18.14 7.57
CA ASN A 260 20.87 18.19 6.10
C ASN A 260 20.68 16.83 5.43
N SER A 261 19.70 16.02 5.85
CA SER A 261 19.63 14.62 5.42
C SER A 261 18.19 14.20 5.16
N VAL A 262 18.04 13.21 4.26
CA VAL A 262 16.75 12.63 3.89
C VAL A 262 16.73 11.17 4.34
N ILE A 263 15.86 10.84 5.28
CA ILE A 263 15.67 9.49 5.81
C ILE A 263 14.39 8.93 5.19
N LEU A 264 14.48 7.82 4.45
CA LEU A 264 13.34 7.21 3.80
C LEU A 264 12.46 6.40 4.76
N ASP A 265 11.25 6.12 4.29
CA ASP A 265 10.24 5.35 4.99
C ASP A 265 10.76 4.02 5.52
N GLY A 266 10.33 3.65 6.73
CA GLY A 266 10.66 2.35 7.32
C GLY A 266 12.15 2.16 7.57
N THR A 267 12.86 3.20 8.02
CA THR A 267 14.28 3.12 8.37
C THR A 267 14.48 3.18 9.88
N TYR A 268 15.31 2.29 10.41
CA TYR A 268 15.82 2.32 11.78
C TYR A 268 17.19 2.99 11.79
N LEU A 269 17.34 4.02 12.62
CA LEU A 269 18.61 4.63 12.94
C LEU A 269 19.01 4.21 14.35
N GLY A 270 20.16 3.56 14.45
CA GLY A 270 20.80 3.15 15.69
C GLY A 270 21.18 4.31 16.61
N ARG A 271 21.74 3.97 17.77
CA ARG A 271 22.20 4.93 18.79
C ARG A 271 23.55 5.52 18.45
N ASN A 272 23.83 6.72 18.97
CA ASN A 272 25.12 7.41 18.82
C ASN A 272 25.55 7.60 17.35
N LEU A 273 24.59 7.82 16.46
CA LEU A 273 24.88 8.06 15.05
C LEU A 273 24.92 9.56 14.75
N GLU A 274 25.78 9.93 13.82
CA GLU A 274 25.82 11.28 13.25
C GLU A 274 25.61 11.18 11.74
N ILE A 275 24.47 11.66 11.26
CA ILE A 275 24.09 11.59 9.83
C ILE A 275 23.98 13.01 9.29
N ARG A 276 24.88 13.36 8.36
CA ARG A 276 24.95 14.69 7.74
C ARG A 276 25.14 14.61 6.25
N ASP A 277 24.35 15.37 5.49
CA ASP A 277 24.45 15.46 4.03
C ASP A 277 24.32 14.09 3.32
N ARG A 278 23.38 13.27 3.81
CA ARG A 278 23.14 11.90 3.30
C ARG A 278 21.68 11.63 3.01
N VAL A 279 21.45 10.66 2.11
CA VAL A 279 20.15 10.00 1.92
C VAL A 279 20.25 8.60 2.54
N VAL A 280 19.35 8.25 3.44
CA VAL A 280 19.35 6.96 4.14
C VAL A 280 18.11 6.17 3.75
N ALA A 281 18.31 4.93 3.28
CA ALA A 281 17.25 4.06 2.80
C ALA A 281 17.38 2.66 3.41
N GLY A 282 16.70 2.42 4.53
CA GLY A 282 16.82 1.14 5.26
C GLY A 282 18.25 0.91 5.76
N ALA A 283 18.96 -0.06 5.17
CA ALA A 283 20.36 -0.34 5.50
C ALA A 283 21.36 0.45 4.64
N ARG A 284 20.88 1.26 3.68
CA ARG A 284 21.73 1.95 2.70
C ARG A 284 21.98 3.39 3.10
N LEU A 285 23.24 3.80 3.06
CA LEU A 285 23.66 5.18 3.17
C LEU A 285 24.13 5.66 1.79
N ILE A 286 23.54 6.73 1.29
CA ILE A 286 23.76 7.21 -0.07
C ILE A 286 24.32 8.63 -0.01
N GLU A 287 25.43 8.85 -0.71
CA GLU A 287 26.02 10.17 -0.89
C GLU A 287 25.38 10.87 -2.11
N PRO A 288 24.73 12.04 -1.94
CA PRO A 288 23.94 12.65 -3.01
C PRO A 288 24.75 13.11 -4.23
N GLU A 289 25.96 13.62 -4.01
CA GLU A 289 26.80 14.23 -5.05
C GLU A 289 27.44 13.20 -5.97
N THR A 290 27.95 12.11 -5.39
CA THR A 290 28.63 11.04 -6.14
C THR A 290 27.66 9.92 -6.54
N GLY A 291 26.50 9.81 -5.87
CA GLY A 291 25.60 8.67 -5.98
C GLY A 291 26.17 7.39 -5.36
N THR A 292 27.24 7.49 -4.57
CA THR A 292 27.88 6.33 -3.93
C THR A 292 26.97 5.73 -2.88
N ILE A 293 26.80 4.41 -2.92
CA ILE A 293 25.96 3.64 -2.00
C ILE A 293 26.88 2.86 -1.07
N LEU A 294 26.64 3.00 0.23
CA LEU A 294 27.26 2.21 1.28
C LEU A 294 26.17 1.39 1.97
N ASP A 295 26.19 0.08 1.77
CA ASP A 295 25.32 -0.84 2.50
C ASP A 295 25.93 -1.11 3.89
N ILE A 296 25.20 -0.76 4.95
CA ILE A 296 25.58 -1.06 6.33
C ILE A 296 25.02 -2.43 6.71
N GLU A 297 25.90 -3.37 7.03
CA GLU A 297 25.51 -4.73 7.41
C GLU A 297 25.02 -4.84 8.85
N ASP A 298 25.45 -3.94 9.74
CA ASP A 298 25.08 -3.96 11.15
C ASP A 298 23.64 -3.44 11.37
N PRO A 299 22.69 -4.33 11.72
CA PRO A 299 21.29 -3.93 11.91
C PRO A 299 21.08 -3.02 13.13
N TRP A 300 22.06 -2.95 14.04
CA TRP A 300 22.02 -2.06 15.20
C TRP A 300 22.37 -0.62 14.83
N LEU A 301 23.03 -0.41 13.69
CA LEU A 301 23.36 0.92 13.16
C LEU A 301 22.29 1.38 12.16
N LEU A 302 22.03 0.60 11.11
CA LEU A 302 21.02 0.94 10.10
C LEU A 302 20.28 -0.31 9.66
N ALA A 303 18.95 -0.27 9.67
CA ALA A 303 18.14 -1.39 9.22
C ALA A 303 16.81 -0.95 8.60
N PRO A 304 16.28 -1.67 7.61
CA PRO A 304 14.90 -1.51 7.20
C PRO A 304 13.95 -2.04 8.29
N LEU A 305 13.03 -1.19 8.76
CA LEU A 305 11.90 -1.52 9.65
C LEU A 305 10.75 -2.21 8.92
N GLY A 306 10.94 -2.54 7.65
CA GLY A 306 10.02 -3.35 6.88
C GLY A 306 9.84 -4.71 7.54
N VAL A 307 8.68 -4.91 8.17
CA VAL A 307 8.17 -6.26 8.42
C VAL A 307 8.16 -6.93 7.06
N SER A 308 8.97 -7.95 6.87
CA SER A 308 8.90 -8.83 5.72
C SER A 308 7.56 -9.56 5.77
N PHE A 309 6.48 -8.89 5.31
CA PHE A 309 5.13 -9.45 5.17
C PHE A 309 5.21 -10.79 4.44
N ARG A 310 6.09 -10.91 3.44
CA ARG A 310 6.34 -12.15 2.70
C ARG A 310 6.94 -13.29 3.54
N LEU A 311 7.89 -13.01 4.45
CA LEU A 311 8.48 -14.04 5.30
C LEU A 311 7.51 -14.49 6.39
N VAL A 312 6.84 -13.55 7.05
CA VAL A 312 5.85 -13.88 8.09
C VAL A 312 4.66 -14.62 7.48
N ASP A 313 4.14 -14.17 6.33
CA ASP A 313 3.03 -14.85 5.65
C ASP A 313 3.45 -16.20 5.05
N GLY A 314 4.70 -16.34 4.60
CA GLY A 314 5.27 -17.63 4.17
C GLY A 314 5.37 -18.62 5.33
N VAL A 315 5.93 -18.22 6.47
CA VAL A 315 6.00 -19.06 7.68
C VAL A 315 4.61 -19.45 8.15
N ARG A 316 3.66 -18.52 8.16
CA ARG A 316 2.27 -18.79 8.55
C ARG A 316 1.56 -19.71 7.58
N ALA A 317 1.80 -19.59 6.28
CA ALA A 317 1.24 -20.48 5.27
C ALA A 317 1.75 -21.92 5.47
N VAL A 318 3.06 -22.09 5.73
CA VAL A 318 3.66 -23.40 5.97
C VAL A 318 3.17 -24.01 7.29
N LEU A 319 3.20 -23.25 8.39
CA LEU A 319 2.70 -23.70 9.69
C LEU A 319 1.20 -24.03 9.65
N GLY A 320 0.41 -23.16 9.01
CA GLY A 320 -1.02 -23.36 8.81
C GLY A 320 -1.35 -24.56 7.94
N TRP A 321 -0.59 -24.78 6.86
CA TRP A 321 -0.70 -25.98 6.02
C TRP A 321 -0.38 -27.24 6.80
N ALA A 322 0.74 -27.27 7.52
CA ALA A 322 1.14 -28.43 8.32
C ALA A 322 0.10 -28.77 9.40
N ALA A 323 -0.39 -27.75 10.13
CA ALA A 323 -1.43 -27.93 11.12
C ALA A 323 -2.76 -28.39 10.51
N ALA A 324 -3.15 -27.87 9.33
CA ALA A 324 -4.35 -28.31 8.62
C ALA A 324 -4.25 -29.78 8.20
N VAL A 325 -3.09 -30.22 7.69
CA VAL A 325 -2.84 -31.62 7.31
C VAL A 325 -2.91 -32.54 8.53
N VAL A 326 -2.28 -32.17 9.64
CA VAL A 326 -2.32 -32.95 10.89
C VAL A 326 -3.75 -33.08 11.41
N LEU A 327 -4.51 -31.99 11.46
CA LEU A 327 -5.93 -32.02 11.88
C LEU A 327 -6.78 -32.85 10.94
N LEU A 328 -6.56 -32.75 9.62
CA LEU A 328 -7.30 -33.52 8.62
C LEU A 328 -7.06 -35.02 8.80
N LEU A 329 -5.81 -35.45 8.99
CA LEU A 329 -5.47 -36.86 9.22
C LEU A 329 -6.07 -37.38 10.53
N LEU A 330 -5.99 -36.59 11.61
CA LEU A 330 -6.52 -36.96 12.92
C LEU A 330 -8.06 -37.09 12.90
N GLN A 331 -8.75 -36.21 12.16
CA GLN A 331 -10.20 -36.09 12.15
C GLN A 331 -10.88 -36.89 11.01
N ALA A 332 -10.15 -37.39 10.02
CA ALA A 332 -10.71 -38.10 8.87
C ALA A 332 -11.52 -39.35 9.27
N ILE A 333 -10.98 -40.18 10.18
CA ILE A 333 -11.65 -41.42 10.63
C ILE A 333 -12.89 -41.09 11.47
N PRO A 334 -12.83 -40.24 12.52
CA PRO A 334 -14.02 -39.80 13.24
C PRO A 334 -15.08 -39.16 12.33
N PHE A 335 -14.65 -38.33 11.38
CA PHE A 335 -15.56 -37.70 10.42
C PHE A 335 -16.29 -38.74 9.57
N ALA A 336 -15.58 -39.70 8.97
CA ALA A 336 -16.21 -40.71 8.13
C ALA A 336 -17.27 -41.51 8.91
N LEU A 337 -16.94 -41.93 10.14
CA LEU A 337 -17.85 -42.69 11.00
C LEU A 337 -19.09 -41.88 11.39
N LEU A 338 -18.90 -40.69 11.98
CA LEU A 338 -20.02 -39.88 12.47
C LEU A 338 -20.84 -39.26 11.33
N TYR A 339 -20.21 -38.87 10.23
CA TYR A 339 -20.91 -38.30 9.08
C TYR A 339 -21.82 -39.33 8.40
N LEU A 340 -21.36 -40.58 8.26
CA LEU A 340 -22.19 -41.67 7.72
C LEU A 340 -23.42 -41.94 8.60
N LEU A 341 -23.24 -41.94 9.93
CA LEU A 341 -24.34 -42.09 10.90
C LEU A 341 -25.33 -40.93 10.82
N LEU A 342 -24.84 -39.68 10.87
CA LEU A 342 -25.69 -38.49 10.79
C LEU A 342 -26.45 -38.40 9.46
N ARG A 343 -25.82 -38.79 8.35
CA ARG A 343 -26.45 -38.83 7.02
C ARG A 343 -27.51 -39.92 6.94
N GLY A 344 -27.24 -41.10 7.49
CA GLY A 344 -28.20 -42.22 7.55
C GLY A 344 -29.45 -41.89 8.37
N MET A 345 -29.30 -41.06 9.41
CA MET A 345 -30.41 -40.60 10.27
C MET A 345 -31.08 -39.30 9.79
N GLY A 346 -30.60 -38.68 8.70
CA GLY A 346 -31.17 -37.43 8.18
C GLY A 346 -30.94 -36.18 9.05
N MET A 347 -29.95 -36.20 9.94
CA MET A 347 -29.75 -35.20 11.01
C MET A 347 -28.85 -34.01 10.61
N GLY A 348 -28.37 -33.94 9.37
CA GLY A 348 -27.60 -32.79 8.87
C GLY A 348 -26.97 -33.04 7.50
N ARG A 349 -26.69 -31.97 6.77
CA ARG A 349 -26.03 -32.00 5.44
C ARG A 349 -25.12 -30.80 5.25
N PHE A 350 -24.05 -30.99 4.49
CA PHE A 350 -23.24 -29.86 4.02
C PHE A 350 -23.98 -29.11 2.90
N ARG A 351 -24.16 -27.80 3.08
CA ARG A 351 -24.68 -26.88 2.07
C ARG A 351 -23.54 -26.06 1.47
N LEU A 352 -23.58 -25.85 0.17
CA LEU A 352 -22.60 -25.03 -0.54
C LEU A 352 -23.07 -23.58 -0.59
N SER A 353 -22.22 -22.64 -0.16
CA SER A 353 -22.49 -21.20 -0.19
C SER A 353 -21.40 -20.48 -0.98
N GLN A 354 -21.76 -19.47 -1.79
CA GLN A 354 -20.78 -18.68 -2.52
C GLN A 354 -20.08 -17.68 -1.59
N ARG A 355 -18.77 -17.80 -1.46
CA ARG A 355 -17.93 -16.97 -0.59
C ARG A 355 -16.59 -16.66 -1.25
N LEU A 356 -15.91 -15.63 -0.75
CA LEU A 356 -14.59 -15.23 -1.21
C LEU A 356 -13.51 -16.12 -0.59
N ALA A 357 -12.66 -16.69 -1.44
CA ALA A 357 -11.49 -17.48 -1.09
C ALA A 357 -10.19 -16.70 -1.36
N VAL A 358 -9.03 -17.31 -1.13
CA VAL A 358 -7.72 -16.68 -1.32
C VAL A 358 -7.63 -16.03 -2.71
N ARG A 359 -7.01 -14.84 -2.80
CA ARG A 359 -6.99 -13.96 -3.99
C ARG A 359 -8.37 -13.40 -4.40
N ALA A 360 -9.30 -13.30 -3.44
CA ALA A 360 -10.67 -12.83 -3.67
C ALA A 360 -11.43 -13.62 -4.76
N MET A 361 -11.04 -14.88 -5.00
CA MET A 361 -11.75 -15.74 -5.95
C MET A 361 -13.11 -16.16 -5.39
N ARG A 362 -14.15 -16.09 -6.20
CA ARG A 362 -15.49 -16.60 -5.84
C ARG A 362 -15.45 -18.12 -5.86
N ARG A 363 -15.70 -18.76 -4.71
CA ARG A 363 -15.82 -20.23 -4.60
C ARG A 363 -17.05 -20.64 -3.81
N ARG A 364 -17.52 -21.86 -4.08
CA ARG A 364 -18.57 -22.50 -3.29
C ARG A 364 -17.94 -23.20 -2.10
N LEU A 365 -18.07 -22.60 -0.91
CA LEU A 365 -17.53 -23.15 0.33
C LEU A 365 -18.59 -24.02 1.02
N PRO A 366 -18.21 -25.23 1.51
CA PRO A 366 -19.10 -26.10 2.26
C PRO A 366 -19.32 -25.58 3.68
N PHE A 367 -20.57 -25.50 4.12
CA PHE A 367 -20.97 -25.17 5.48
C PHE A 367 -21.89 -26.27 6.02
N TRP A 368 -21.74 -26.62 7.30
CA TRP A 368 -22.57 -27.62 7.94
C TRP A 368 -23.92 -27.03 8.36
N SER A 369 -25.03 -27.60 7.84
CA SER A 369 -26.38 -27.25 8.26
C SER A 369 -27.00 -28.45 9.00
N ALA A 370 -27.24 -28.30 10.30
CA ALA A 370 -27.96 -29.28 11.11
C ALA A 370 -29.48 -29.09 10.98
N THR A 371 -30.24 -30.18 11.09
CA THR A 371 -31.71 -30.15 11.18
C THR A 371 -32.21 -30.20 12.63
N ASP A 372 -31.41 -30.77 13.54
CA ASP A 372 -31.68 -30.83 14.98
C ASP A 372 -30.38 -30.59 15.77
N GLU A 373 -30.25 -29.38 16.33
CA GLU A 373 -29.07 -28.95 17.08
C GLU A 373 -28.99 -29.58 18.48
N SER A 374 -30.09 -30.15 18.99
CA SER A 374 -30.17 -30.70 20.35
C SER A 374 -29.58 -32.13 20.48
N SER A 375 -29.41 -32.81 19.35
CA SER A 375 -28.94 -34.19 19.30
C SER A 375 -27.54 -34.36 19.90
N ARG A 376 -27.34 -35.43 20.69
CA ARG A 376 -26.03 -35.78 21.25
C ARG A 376 -25.00 -36.09 20.16
N LEU A 377 -25.44 -36.68 19.03
CA LEU A 377 -24.57 -36.98 17.90
C LEU A 377 -24.12 -35.72 17.17
N HIS A 378 -25.01 -34.74 17.02
CA HIS A 378 -24.65 -33.44 16.44
C HIS A 378 -23.63 -32.71 17.34
N ARG A 379 -23.85 -32.70 18.66
CA ARG A 379 -22.91 -32.14 19.64
C ARG A 379 -21.54 -32.83 19.63
N LEU A 380 -21.51 -34.15 19.49
CA LEU A 380 -20.26 -34.89 19.35
C LEU A 380 -19.53 -34.52 18.04
N PHE A 381 -20.27 -34.33 16.95
CA PHE A 381 -19.71 -33.96 15.65
C PHE A 381 -19.11 -32.55 15.63
N THR A 382 -19.84 -31.55 16.14
CA THR A 382 -19.34 -30.16 16.23
C THR A 382 -18.31 -29.98 17.35
N GLY A 383 -18.44 -30.73 18.44
CA GLY A 383 -17.50 -30.74 19.56
C GLY A 383 -16.10 -31.22 19.18
N LEU A 384 -16.03 -32.27 18.37
CA LEU A 384 -14.79 -32.75 17.75
C LEU A 384 -14.35 -31.90 16.54
N SER A 385 -15.04 -30.79 16.25
CA SER A 385 -14.75 -29.87 15.14
C SER A 385 -14.79 -30.52 13.75
N LEU A 386 -15.57 -31.58 13.58
CA LEU A 386 -15.65 -32.35 12.34
C LEU A 386 -16.39 -31.60 11.21
N ASP A 387 -17.19 -30.59 11.56
CA ASP A 387 -17.82 -29.65 10.63
C ASP A 387 -16.80 -28.79 9.85
N LEU A 388 -15.60 -28.61 10.40
CA LEU A 388 -14.51 -27.85 9.77
C LEU A 388 -13.69 -28.67 8.78
N LEU A 389 -13.82 -30.01 8.77
CA LEU A 389 -12.97 -30.88 7.95
C LEU A 389 -12.96 -30.50 6.45
N PRO A 390 -14.10 -30.17 5.81
CA PRO A 390 -14.07 -29.72 4.41
C PRO A 390 -13.32 -28.40 4.21
N MET A 391 -13.36 -27.49 5.20
CA MET A 391 -12.62 -26.23 5.17
C MET A 391 -11.11 -26.44 5.41
N LEU A 392 -10.75 -27.40 6.25
CA LEU A 392 -9.36 -27.84 6.45
C LEU A 392 -8.79 -28.45 5.17
N ALA A 393 -9.58 -29.23 4.42
CA ALA A 393 -9.16 -29.77 3.12
C ALA A 393 -8.87 -28.65 2.11
N LEU A 394 -9.69 -27.60 2.07
CA LEU A 394 -9.44 -26.43 1.23
C LEU A 394 -8.19 -25.65 1.66
N THR A 395 -7.88 -25.64 2.96
CA THR A 395 -6.64 -25.06 3.49
C THR A 395 -5.42 -25.86 3.05
N ALA A 396 -5.48 -27.19 3.13
CA ALA A 396 -4.42 -28.08 2.65
C ALA A 396 -4.17 -27.96 1.13
N LEU A 397 -5.22 -27.64 0.36
CA LEU A 397 -5.15 -27.32 -1.08
C LEU A 397 -4.68 -25.88 -1.38
N GLY A 398 -4.35 -25.08 -0.36
CA GLY A 398 -3.89 -23.69 -0.52
C GLY A 398 -4.98 -22.70 -0.93
N GLN A 399 -6.25 -23.05 -0.77
CA GLN A 399 -7.38 -22.21 -1.20
C GLN A 399 -7.93 -21.33 -0.07
N LEU A 400 -7.55 -21.63 1.18
CA LEU A 400 -7.89 -20.91 2.40
C LEU A 400 -6.67 -20.85 3.33
N TRP A 401 -6.64 -19.86 4.20
CA TRP A 401 -5.74 -19.85 5.36
C TRP A 401 -6.30 -20.73 6.48
N LEU A 402 -5.45 -21.25 7.36
CA LEU A 402 -5.95 -22.01 8.52
C LEU A 402 -6.69 -21.07 9.49
N CYS A 403 -6.03 -19.97 9.88
CA CYS A 403 -6.57 -18.95 10.77
C CYS A 403 -6.68 -17.60 10.06
N GLY A 404 -7.77 -16.87 10.29
CA GLY A 404 -7.94 -15.51 9.82
C GLY A 404 -9.37 -15.01 9.67
N HIS A 405 -9.64 -14.32 8.57
CA HIS A 405 -10.94 -13.69 8.36
C HIS A 405 -11.98 -14.74 7.98
N THR A 406 -13.20 -14.55 8.46
CA THR A 406 -14.34 -15.34 8.01
C THR A 406 -14.51 -15.16 6.50
N PRO A 407 -14.69 -16.25 5.73
CA PRO A 407 -14.98 -16.15 4.30
C PRO A 407 -16.26 -15.34 4.07
N LEU A 408 -16.12 -14.21 3.37
CA LEU A 408 -17.15 -13.18 3.21
C LEU A 408 -18.04 -13.47 2.00
N HIS A 409 -19.30 -13.04 2.08
CA HIS A 409 -20.21 -13.10 0.93
C HIS A 409 -19.95 -11.90 -0.01
N PRO A 410 -19.78 -12.11 -1.33
CA PRO A 410 -19.40 -11.05 -2.26
C PRO A 410 -20.30 -9.81 -2.23
N GLU A 411 -21.60 -10.00 -2.03
CA GLU A 411 -22.60 -8.92 -2.09
C GLU A 411 -23.00 -8.36 -0.71
N ARG A 412 -23.04 -9.19 0.34
CA ARG A 412 -23.55 -8.77 1.65
C ARG A 412 -22.49 -8.06 2.49
N ASP A 413 -21.22 -8.40 2.28
CA ASP A 413 -20.09 -7.94 3.09
C ASP A 413 -19.16 -7.00 2.32
N ALA A 414 -19.66 -6.37 1.23
CA ALA A 414 -18.89 -5.46 0.39
C ALA A 414 -18.34 -4.26 1.18
N GLU A 415 -19.12 -3.72 2.12
CA GLU A 415 -18.71 -2.64 3.01
C GLU A 415 -17.59 -3.04 3.97
N LEU A 416 -17.63 -4.26 4.51
CA LEU A 416 -16.54 -4.76 5.37
C LEU A 416 -15.26 -4.96 4.55
N ARG A 417 -15.41 -5.49 3.33
CA ARG A 417 -14.28 -5.70 2.42
C ARG A 417 -13.56 -4.40 2.06
N SER A 418 -14.29 -3.30 1.82
CA SER A 418 -13.66 -2.01 1.48
C SER A 418 -12.93 -1.36 2.67
N ARG A 419 -13.24 -1.77 3.91
CA ARG A 419 -12.56 -1.27 5.11
C ARG A 419 -11.27 -2.03 5.43
N LEU A 420 -11.09 -3.24 4.92
CA LEU A 420 -9.91 -4.06 5.15
C LEU A 420 -8.83 -3.70 4.13
N ARG A 421 -7.60 -3.44 4.59
CA ARG A 421 -6.45 -3.23 3.70
C ARG A 421 -6.00 -4.56 3.09
N CYS A 422 -6.08 -5.65 3.86
CA CYS A 422 -5.69 -6.98 3.44
C CYS A 422 -6.71 -8.03 3.89
N TYR A 423 -7.18 -8.86 2.95
CA TYR A 423 -8.18 -9.89 3.20
C TYR A 423 -7.59 -11.31 3.18
N TYR A 424 -7.63 -11.98 4.33
CA TYR A 424 -7.10 -13.35 4.53
C TYR A 424 -8.23 -14.33 4.86
N PRO A 425 -8.93 -14.88 3.85
CA PRO A 425 -10.04 -15.80 4.09
C PRO A 425 -9.53 -17.12 4.66
N ALA A 426 -10.10 -17.54 5.78
CA ALA A 426 -9.61 -18.68 6.54
C ALA A 426 -10.70 -19.72 6.87
N ALA A 427 -10.26 -20.93 7.21
CA ALA A 427 -11.12 -21.97 7.75
C ALA A 427 -11.61 -21.63 9.17
N ILE A 428 -10.72 -21.06 9.99
CA ILE A 428 -10.98 -20.72 11.39
C ILE A 428 -10.79 -19.22 11.61
N SER A 429 -11.73 -18.59 12.29
CA SER A 429 -11.72 -17.18 12.67
C SER A 429 -12.19 -17.03 14.12
N TYR A 430 -12.05 -15.82 14.68
CA TYR A 430 -12.66 -15.49 15.98
C TYR A 430 -14.18 -15.75 16.03
N GLN A 431 -14.82 -15.84 14.86
CA GLN A 431 -16.26 -16.00 14.72
C GLN A 431 -16.69 -17.43 14.39
N THR A 432 -15.75 -18.37 14.22
CA THR A 432 -16.05 -19.78 13.96
C THR A 432 -16.85 -20.44 15.10
N LEU A 433 -16.89 -19.80 16.28
CA LEU A 433 -17.71 -20.20 17.43
C LEU A 433 -19.11 -19.56 17.44
N ALA A 434 -19.31 -18.44 16.74
CA ALA A 434 -20.59 -17.74 16.66
C ALA A 434 -21.25 -18.08 15.33
N LEU A 435 -22.03 -19.17 15.32
CA LEU A 435 -22.93 -19.48 14.21
C LEU A 435 -23.93 -18.31 14.09
N ASP A 436 -23.75 -17.51 13.04
CA ASP A 436 -24.62 -16.47 12.47
C ASP A 436 -25.13 -15.29 13.33
N ASP A 437 -25.14 -15.35 14.67
CA ASP A 437 -25.79 -14.33 15.54
C ASP A 437 -24.91 -13.15 15.99
N ALA A 438 -23.63 -13.09 15.58
CA ALA A 438 -22.79 -11.94 15.92
C ALA A 438 -23.25 -10.67 15.19
N CYS A 439 -23.44 -9.58 15.93
CA CYS A 439 -23.80 -8.27 15.38
C CYS A 439 -22.79 -7.83 14.30
N ARG A 440 -23.24 -7.13 13.24
CA ARG A 440 -22.36 -6.65 12.16
C ARG A 440 -21.17 -5.81 12.68
N SER A 441 -21.39 -5.06 13.77
CA SER A 441 -20.34 -4.28 14.43
C SER A 441 -19.23 -5.17 14.98
N GLU A 442 -19.57 -6.30 15.60
CA GLU A 442 -18.62 -7.25 16.16
C GLU A 442 -17.85 -8.01 15.06
N LYS A 443 -18.53 -8.36 13.95
CA LYS A 443 -17.88 -8.89 12.73
C LYS A 443 -16.81 -7.94 12.20
N THR A 444 -17.14 -6.66 12.15
CA THR A 444 -16.22 -5.62 11.69
C THR A 444 -15.05 -5.42 12.66
N ALA A 445 -15.33 -5.33 13.96
CA ALA A 445 -14.31 -5.14 14.98
C ALA A 445 -13.30 -6.29 15.02
N ASN A 446 -13.77 -7.55 14.99
CA ASN A 446 -12.90 -8.73 15.00
C ASN A 446 -12.05 -8.85 13.73
N ALA A 447 -12.61 -8.50 12.56
CA ALA A 447 -11.86 -8.47 11.31
C ALA A 447 -10.72 -7.44 11.35
N LEU A 448 -11.01 -6.20 11.76
CA LEU A 448 -10.00 -5.14 11.89
C LEU A 448 -8.96 -5.46 12.97
N TYR A 449 -9.39 -6.05 14.09
CA TYR A 449 -8.49 -6.47 15.16
C TYR A 449 -7.50 -7.54 14.65
N TYR A 450 -8.01 -8.56 13.98
CA TYR A 450 -7.16 -9.62 13.43
C TYR A 450 -6.17 -9.06 12.40
N GLU A 451 -6.61 -8.17 11.50
CA GLU A 451 -5.73 -7.51 10.53
C GLU A 451 -4.57 -6.77 11.22
N ARG A 452 -4.83 -6.09 12.35
CA ARG A 452 -3.82 -5.31 13.08
C ARG A 452 -2.86 -6.16 13.90
N TYR A 453 -3.35 -7.22 14.55
CA TYR A 453 -2.59 -8.02 15.53
C TYR A 453 -2.19 -9.41 15.02
N ARG A 454 -2.33 -9.67 13.72
CA ARG A 454 -1.96 -10.95 13.09
C ARG A 454 -0.52 -11.36 13.42
N SER A 455 -0.35 -12.56 13.93
CA SER A 455 0.95 -13.18 14.18
C SER A 455 0.80 -14.71 14.26
N PRO A 456 1.88 -15.49 14.07
CA PRO A 456 1.81 -16.95 14.23
C PRO A 456 1.29 -17.37 15.62
N LEU A 457 1.66 -16.62 16.66
CA LEU A 457 1.22 -16.86 18.02
C LEU A 457 -0.27 -16.59 18.20
N GLU A 458 -0.79 -15.54 17.57
CA GLU A 458 -2.22 -15.24 17.59
C GLU A 458 -3.02 -16.29 16.79
N ASP A 459 -2.50 -16.77 15.66
CA ASP A 459 -3.12 -17.86 14.90
C ASP A 459 -3.23 -19.14 15.75
N CYS A 460 -2.14 -19.52 16.44
CA CYS A 460 -2.14 -20.65 17.37
C CYS A 460 -3.16 -20.44 18.51
N ARG A 461 -3.24 -19.23 19.05
CA ARG A 461 -4.20 -18.89 20.11
C ARG A 461 -5.65 -19.00 19.62
N ILE A 462 -5.96 -18.52 18.41
CA ILE A 462 -7.28 -18.64 17.80
C ILE A 462 -7.63 -20.12 17.61
N LEU A 463 -6.73 -20.89 16.98
CA LEU A 463 -6.91 -22.31 16.74
C LEU A 463 -7.22 -23.08 18.03
N LEU A 464 -6.36 -22.91 19.04
CA LEU A 464 -6.49 -23.61 20.32
C LEU A 464 -7.77 -23.20 21.05
N ASN A 465 -8.10 -21.90 21.07
CA ASN A 465 -9.32 -21.42 21.71
C ASN A 465 -10.58 -22.01 21.05
N VAL A 466 -10.62 -22.11 19.72
CA VAL A 466 -11.76 -22.68 19.00
C VAL A 466 -11.89 -24.18 19.31
N LEU A 467 -10.80 -24.94 19.24
CA LEU A 467 -10.81 -26.39 19.51
C LEU A 467 -11.20 -26.69 20.97
N ILE A 468 -10.60 -26.00 21.94
CA ILE A 468 -10.91 -26.20 23.37
C ILE A 468 -12.35 -25.83 23.67
N ARG A 469 -12.84 -24.66 23.19
CA ARG A 469 -14.21 -24.24 23.48
C ARG A 469 -15.24 -25.19 22.89
N ARG A 470 -15.05 -25.66 21.66
CA ARG A 470 -15.93 -26.66 21.04
C ARG A 470 -15.93 -27.98 21.82
N PHE A 471 -14.77 -28.44 22.26
CA PHE A 471 -14.66 -29.62 23.10
C PHE A 471 -15.34 -29.44 24.48
N LEU A 472 -15.21 -28.26 25.10
CA LEU A 472 -15.90 -27.96 26.37
C LEU A 472 -17.42 -27.86 26.21
N MET A 473 -17.93 -27.30 25.10
CA MET A 473 -19.37 -27.27 24.81
C MET A 473 -19.94 -28.69 24.70
N MET A 474 -19.20 -29.61 24.09
CA MET A 474 -19.56 -31.03 24.02
C MET A 474 -19.74 -31.64 25.42
N LEU A 475 -18.86 -31.31 26.36
CA LEU A 475 -18.90 -31.81 27.75
C LEU A 475 -19.96 -31.12 28.62
N ALA A 476 -20.16 -29.82 28.43
CA ALA A 476 -21.07 -29.02 29.23
C ALA A 476 -22.56 -29.28 28.91
N GLY A 477 -22.85 -29.93 27.78
CA GLY A 477 -24.21 -30.27 27.37
C GLY A 477 -25.13 -29.06 27.10
N ARG A 478 -24.55 -27.85 26.99
CA ARG A 478 -25.23 -26.58 26.68
C ARG A 478 -24.95 -26.15 25.26
#